data_AF-A0A399GHH6-F1
#
_entry.id   AF-A0A399GHH6-F1
#
_cell.length_a   1.000
_cell.length_b   1.000
_cell.length_c   1.000
_cell.angle_alpha   90.00
_cell.angle_beta   90.00
_cell.angle_gamma   90.00
#
_symmetry.space_group_name_H-M   'P 1'
#
loop_
_entity.id
_entity.type
_entity.pdbx_description
1 polymer ?
#
loop_
_entity_poly.entity_id
_entity_poly.type
_entity_poly.pdbx_seq_one_letter_code
_entity_poly.pdbx_strand_id
1 'polypeptide(L)'
;MRVGITGHRGLPPQVEQHVRALLDAAVTGHDPAELVGISCIADGPDSWFAETVLTHGGRLEVVVPATAYRNSLPAEHHPTYDRLFAAAADVHETGLTDSDSAAHMAGSEILVGLVDELLAVWDGQPARGYGGTADVVTYAHQTGTPVHVLWPHDATR
;
A
#
# COMPACT_ATOMS: atom_id res chain seq x y z
N MET A 1 -2.72 3.55 16.24
CA MET A 1 -2.33 4.27 15.02
C MET A 1 -2.64 3.40 13.81
N ARG A 2 -3.33 3.94 12.80
CA ARG A 2 -3.70 3.24 11.56
C ARG A 2 -2.93 3.87 10.40
N VAL A 3 -2.02 3.11 9.78
CA VAL A 3 -1.14 3.60 8.72
C VAL A 3 -1.47 2.88 7.43
N GLY A 4 -1.78 3.64 6.38
CA GLY A 4 -2.01 3.14 5.04
C GLY A 4 -0.76 3.20 4.18
N ILE A 5 -0.75 2.44 3.08
CA ILE A 5 0.26 2.60 2.04
C ILE A 5 -0.35 2.66 0.63
N THR A 6 0.28 3.45 -0.23
CA THR A 6 0.18 3.35 -1.69
C THR A 6 1.58 3.46 -2.30
N GLY A 7 1.85 2.74 -3.38
CA GLY A 7 3.19 2.79 -3.97
C GLY A 7 3.30 2.37 -5.43
N HIS A 8 4.31 2.94 -6.10
CA HIS A 8 4.71 2.50 -7.44
C HIS A 8 5.25 1.06 -7.40
N ARG A 9 4.79 0.23 -8.33
CA ARG A 9 5.28 -1.15 -8.53
C ARG A 9 6.46 -1.18 -9.51
N GLY A 10 7.26 -2.25 -9.45
CA GLY A 10 8.36 -2.49 -10.39
C GLY A 10 9.47 -1.42 -10.31
N LEU A 11 9.84 -1.02 -9.10
CA LEU A 11 10.88 -0.02 -8.88
C LEU A 11 12.27 -0.57 -9.27
N PRO A 12 13.21 0.28 -9.73
CA PRO A 12 14.58 -0.15 -9.97
C PRO A 12 15.24 -0.67 -8.67
N PRO A 13 16.11 -1.71 -8.71
CA PRO A 13 16.65 -2.34 -7.49
C PRO A 13 17.31 -1.39 -6.48
N GLN A 14 17.97 -0.33 -6.98
CA GLN A 14 18.57 0.69 -6.12
C GLN A 14 17.50 1.50 -5.38
N VAL A 15 16.40 1.84 -6.04
CA VAL A 15 15.27 2.56 -5.43
C VAL A 15 14.54 1.65 -4.44
N GLU A 16 14.37 0.37 -4.77
CA GLU A 16 13.76 -0.62 -3.85
C GLU A 16 14.47 -0.66 -2.50
N GLN A 17 15.81 -0.74 -2.51
CA GLN A 17 16.59 -0.82 -1.27
C GLN A 17 16.37 0.40 -0.39
N HIS A 18 16.33 1.61 -0.97
CA HIS A 18 16.10 2.84 -0.21
C HIS A 18 14.66 2.92 0.28
N VAL A 19 13.68 2.58 -0.54
CA VAL A 19 12.26 2.57 -0.15
C VAL A 19 12.03 1.60 0.99
N ARG A 20 12.63 0.40 0.98
CA ARG A 20 12.53 -0.55 2.08
C ARG A 20 13.09 0.02 3.39
N ALA A 21 14.22 0.73 3.34
CA ALA A 21 14.77 1.38 4.52
C ALA A 21 13.87 2.52 5.04
N LEU A 22 13.26 3.29 4.14
CA LEU A 22 12.29 4.33 4.49
C LEU A 22 11.02 3.75 5.13
N LEU A 23 10.51 2.64 4.58
CA LEU A 23 9.37 1.92 5.13
C LEU A 23 9.68 1.35 6.51
N ASP A 24 10.85 0.75 6.69
CA ASP A 24 11.31 0.24 7.98
C ASP A 24 11.36 1.35 9.03
N ALA A 25 11.97 2.49 8.70
CA ALA A 25 12.03 3.65 9.59
C ALA A 25 10.63 4.22 9.92
N ALA A 26 9.73 4.30 8.94
CA ALA A 26 8.37 4.79 9.15
C ALA A 26 7.58 3.86 10.09
N VAL A 27 7.61 2.55 9.83
CA VAL A 27 6.88 1.55 10.62
C VAL A 27 7.43 1.44 12.04
N THR A 28 8.75 1.37 12.20
CA THR A 28 9.40 1.20 13.50
C THR A 28 9.33 2.45 14.39
N GLY A 29 8.95 3.60 13.81
CA GLY A 29 8.65 4.83 14.56
C GLY A 29 7.38 4.76 15.42
N HIS A 30 6.52 3.76 15.21
CA HIS A 30 5.29 3.57 15.97
C HIS A 30 5.42 2.45 17.03
N ASP A 31 4.61 2.54 18.10
CA ASP A 31 4.45 1.44 19.04
C ASP A 31 3.78 0.23 18.33
N PRO A 32 4.44 -0.94 18.26
CA PRO A 32 3.88 -2.09 17.55
C PRO A 32 2.56 -2.59 18.14
N ALA A 33 2.32 -2.43 19.45
CA ALA A 33 1.08 -2.89 20.08
C ALA A 33 -0.15 -2.09 19.63
N GLU A 34 0.05 -0.86 19.18
CA GLU A 34 -1.00 0.06 18.74
C GLU A 34 -1.04 0.25 17.21
N LEU A 35 -0.06 -0.31 16.48
CA LEU A 35 0.07 -0.15 15.04
C LEU A 35 -0.87 -1.11 14.29
N VAL A 36 -1.64 -0.54 13.38
CA VAL A 36 -2.41 -1.26 12.36
C VAL A 36 -1.97 -0.77 10.99
N GLY A 37 -1.35 -1.64 10.20
CA GLY A 37 -1.03 -1.39 8.80
C GLY A 37 -2.18 -1.80 7.89
N ILE A 38 -2.52 -0.95 6.92
CA ILE A 38 -3.63 -1.18 5.98
C ILE A 38 -3.09 -1.12 4.55
N SER A 39 -3.33 -2.17 3.76
CA SER A 39 -2.75 -2.28 2.41
C SER A 39 -3.65 -3.07 1.46
N CYS A 40 -3.54 -2.77 0.17
CA CYS A 40 -4.08 -3.61 -0.90
C CYS A 40 -3.18 -4.82 -1.23
N ILE A 41 -2.01 -4.94 -0.58
CA ILE A 41 -1.03 -6.04 -0.68
C ILE A 41 -0.61 -6.37 -2.12
N ALA A 42 -0.54 -5.35 -2.97
CA ALA A 42 0.05 -5.43 -4.30
C ALA A 42 1.54 -5.86 -4.24
N ASP A 43 2.09 -6.30 -5.39
CA ASP A 43 3.52 -6.54 -5.51
C ASP A 43 4.31 -5.23 -5.32
N GLY A 44 5.48 -5.32 -4.68
CA GLY A 44 6.31 -4.15 -4.39
C GLY A 44 5.98 -3.49 -3.04
N PRO A 45 5.92 -2.14 -2.97
CA PRO A 45 5.82 -1.40 -1.70
C PRO A 45 4.72 -1.84 -0.75
N ASP A 46 3.52 -2.12 -1.27
CA ASP A 46 2.37 -2.58 -0.49
C ASP A 46 2.70 -3.82 0.34
N SER A 47 3.27 -4.84 -0.29
CA SER A 47 3.64 -6.07 0.40
C SER A 47 4.86 -5.91 1.30
N TRP A 48 5.82 -5.06 0.93
CA TRP A 48 6.98 -4.78 1.80
C TRP A 48 6.54 -4.10 3.09
N PHE A 49 5.64 -3.13 2.99
CA PHE A 49 5.04 -2.48 4.16
C PHE A 49 4.29 -3.47 5.04
N ALA A 50 3.42 -4.30 4.44
CA ALA A 50 2.68 -5.31 5.19
C ALA A 50 3.61 -6.30 5.93
N GLU A 51 4.70 -6.72 5.28
CA GLU A 51 5.75 -7.55 5.88
C GLU A 51 6.45 -6.85 7.05
N THR A 52 6.82 -5.57 6.87
CA THR A 52 7.47 -4.78 7.92
C THR A 52 6.54 -4.58 9.12
N VAL A 53 5.26 -4.28 8.90
CA VAL A 53 4.26 -4.13 9.98
C VAL A 53 4.15 -5.42 10.80
N LEU A 54 4.01 -6.56 10.14
CA LEU A 54 3.92 -7.86 10.83
C LEU A 54 5.23 -8.21 11.56
N THR A 55 6.38 -7.93 10.96
CA THR A 55 7.70 -8.20 11.56
C THR A 55 7.93 -7.33 12.80
N HIS A 56 7.47 -6.08 12.78
CA HIS A 56 7.53 -5.16 13.91
C HIS A 56 6.58 -5.56 15.06
N GLY A 57 5.60 -6.42 14.77
CA GLY A 57 4.60 -6.90 15.75
C GLY A 57 3.27 -6.14 15.70
N GLY A 58 3.07 -5.30 14.69
CA GLY A 58 1.78 -4.66 14.41
C GLY A 58 0.76 -5.61 13.79
N ARG A 59 -0.47 -5.14 13.63
CA ARG A 59 -1.56 -5.87 12.96
C ARG A 59 -1.69 -5.42 11.50
N LEU A 60 -2.01 -6.36 10.62
CA LEU A 60 -2.31 -6.08 9.23
C LEU A 60 -3.82 -6.15 9.00
N GLU A 61 -4.40 -5.16 8.34
CA GLU A 61 -5.71 -5.26 7.71
C GLU A 61 -5.54 -5.15 6.19
N VAL A 62 -6.29 -5.94 5.44
CA VAL A 62 -6.18 -6.00 3.98
C VAL A 62 -7.41 -5.39 3.34
N VAL A 63 -7.22 -4.54 2.34
CA VAL A 63 -8.31 -4.11 1.46
C VAL A 63 -8.22 -4.92 0.16
N VAL A 64 -9.32 -5.53 -0.26
CA VAL A 64 -9.41 -6.28 -1.52
C VAL A 64 -10.16 -5.44 -2.55
N PRO A 65 -9.46 -4.88 -3.56
CA PRO A 65 -10.08 -4.02 -4.56
C PRO A 65 -11.14 -4.72 -5.42
N ALA A 66 -10.98 -6.03 -5.65
CA ALA A 66 -11.93 -6.87 -6.38
C ALA A 66 -11.66 -8.36 -6.13
N THR A 67 -12.66 -9.23 -6.32
CA THR A 67 -12.49 -10.68 -6.19
C THR A 67 -11.40 -11.23 -7.14
N ALA A 68 -11.29 -10.69 -8.36
CA ALA A 68 -10.25 -11.10 -9.31
C ALA A 68 -8.88 -10.45 -9.05
N TYR A 69 -8.72 -9.61 -8.01
CA TYR A 69 -7.53 -8.78 -7.79
C TYR A 69 -6.25 -9.60 -7.72
N ARG A 70 -6.22 -10.68 -6.93
CA ARG A 70 -5.08 -11.59 -6.84
C ARG A 70 -4.62 -12.07 -8.22
N ASN A 71 -5.55 -12.41 -9.11
CA ASN A 71 -5.23 -12.91 -10.45
C ASN A 71 -4.70 -11.83 -11.39
N SER A 72 -4.90 -10.55 -11.06
CA SER A 72 -4.33 -9.41 -11.80
C SER A 72 -2.88 -9.10 -11.42
N LEU A 73 -2.40 -9.65 -10.29
CA LEU A 73 -1.02 -9.47 -9.82
C LEU A 73 -0.07 -10.47 -10.51
N PRO A 74 1.24 -10.16 -10.58
CA PRO A 74 2.24 -11.08 -11.12
C PRO A 74 2.18 -12.45 -10.44
N ALA A 75 2.31 -13.53 -11.21
CA ALA A 75 2.14 -14.90 -10.72
C ALA A 75 3.17 -15.25 -9.64
N GLU A 76 4.38 -14.70 -9.74
CA GLU A 76 5.44 -14.83 -8.74
C GLU A 76 5.10 -14.17 -7.38
N HIS A 77 4.16 -13.22 -7.36
CA HIS A 77 3.72 -12.53 -6.14
C HIS A 77 2.60 -13.27 -5.41
N HIS A 78 1.92 -14.21 -6.09
CA HIS A 78 0.77 -14.94 -5.52
C HIS A 78 1.06 -15.61 -4.17
N PRO A 79 2.21 -16.27 -3.94
CA PRO A 79 2.52 -16.86 -2.64
C PRO A 79 2.64 -15.82 -1.51
N THR A 80 3.21 -14.64 -1.81
CA THR A 80 3.33 -13.54 -0.85
C THR A 80 1.96 -12.94 -0.54
N TYR A 81 1.14 -12.71 -1.58
CA TYR A 81 -0.23 -12.27 -1.42
C TYR A 81 -1.02 -13.21 -0.51
N ASP A 82 -1.00 -14.53 -0.77
CA ASP A 82 -1.74 -15.53 0.01
C ASP A 82 -1.30 -15.55 1.47
N ARG A 83 0.01 -15.45 1.72
CA ARG A 83 0.56 -15.42 3.08
C ARG A 83 0.13 -14.17 3.83
N LEU A 84 0.18 -13.00 3.20
CA LEU A 84 -0.23 -11.73 3.81
C LEU A 84 -1.75 -11.69 4.05
N PHE A 85 -2.53 -12.15 3.07
CA PHE A 85 -3.98 -12.26 3.20
C PHE A 85 -4.38 -13.18 4.36
N ALA A 86 -3.74 -14.35 4.49
CA ALA A 86 -4.00 -15.28 5.59
C ALA A 86 -3.55 -14.76 6.96
N ALA A 87 -2.59 -13.83 7.00
CA ALA A 87 -2.11 -13.18 8.23
C ALA A 87 -2.92 -11.94 8.62
N ALA A 88 -3.84 -11.47 7.76
CA ALA A 88 -4.65 -10.30 8.01
C ALA A 88 -5.58 -10.52 9.21
N ALA A 89 -5.63 -9.53 10.10
CA ALA A 89 -6.55 -9.50 11.23
C ALA A 89 -7.98 -9.11 10.80
N ASP A 90 -8.12 -8.41 9.68
CA ASP A 90 -9.40 -8.05 9.07
C ASP A 90 -9.25 -7.88 7.55
N VAL A 91 -10.36 -8.04 6.82
CA VAL A 91 -10.41 -7.91 5.36
C VAL A 91 -11.59 -7.04 4.94
N HIS A 92 -11.30 -5.96 4.21
CA HIS A 92 -12.27 -5.02 3.67
C HIS A 92 -12.44 -5.24 2.18
N GLU A 93 -13.64 -5.64 1.75
CA GLU A 93 -13.92 -5.90 0.33
C GLU A 93 -14.77 -4.79 -0.28
N THR A 94 -14.45 -4.40 -1.52
CA THR A 94 -15.28 -3.45 -2.29
C THR A 94 -16.58 -4.09 -2.80
N GLY A 95 -16.62 -5.43 -2.88
CA GLY A 95 -17.69 -6.20 -3.53
C GLY A 95 -17.59 -6.24 -5.06
N LEU A 96 -16.57 -5.64 -5.67
CA LEU A 96 -16.35 -5.67 -7.12
C LEU A 96 -15.74 -7.00 -7.57
N THR A 97 -16.09 -7.46 -8.77
CA THR A 97 -15.56 -8.72 -9.32
C THR A 97 -14.33 -8.47 -10.20
N ASP A 98 -14.44 -7.54 -11.14
CA ASP A 98 -13.38 -7.24 -12.11
C ASP A 98 -12.32 -6.33 -11.50
N SER A 99 -11.06 -6.65 -11.74
CA SER A 99 -9.91 -5.92 -11.21
C SER A 99 -9.37 -4.90 -12.22
N ASP A 100 -10.19 -3.90 -12.53
CA ASP A 100 -9.80 -2.78 -13.38
C ASP A 100 -9.31 -1.57 -12.58
N SER A 101 -8.95 -0.49 -13.27
CA SER A 101 -8.51 0.78 -12.65
C SER A 101 -9.55 1.38 -11.69
N ALA A 102 -10.85 1.21 -11.97
CA ALA A 102 -11.90 1.74 -11.11
C ALA A 102 -12.02 0.92 -9.82
N ALA A 103 -11.88 -0.40 -9.91
CA ALA A 103 -11.80 -1.27 -8.75
C ALA A 103 -10.57 -0.97 -7.88
N HIS A 104 -9.41 -0.75 -8.50
CA HIS A 104 -8.19 -0.36 -7.78
C HIS A 104 -8.40 0.96 -7.03
N MET A 105 -8.97 1.97 -7.68
CA MET A 105 -9.30 3.23 -7.01
C MET A 105 -10.31 3.04 -5.88
N ALA A 106 -11.39 2.29 -6.08
CA ALA A 106 -12.37 2.02 -5.03
C ALA A 106 -11.75 1.36 -3.79
N GLY A 107 -10.83 0.41 -3.99
CA GLY A 107 -10.04 -0.16 -2.90
C GLY A 107 -9.16 0.89 -2.20
N SER A 108 -8.47 1.74 -2.97
CA SER A 108 -7.67 2.83 -2.41
C SER A 108 -8.50 3.86 -1.65
N GLU A 109 -9.72 4.18 -2.08
CA GLU A 109 -10.62 5.10 -1.38
C GLU A 109 -11.07 4.52 -0.03
N ILE A 110 -11.39 3.23 0.02
CA ILE A 110 -11.66 2.51 1.28
C ILE A 110 -10.42 2.59 2.18
N LEU A 111 -9.24 2.25 1.67
CA LEU A 111 -7.98 2.30 2.43
C LEU A 111 -7.75 3.69 3.03
N VAL A 112 -7.85 4.74 2.22
CA VAL A 112 -7.65 6.14 2.67
C VAL A 112 -8.68 6.54 3.72
N GLY A 113 -9.92 6.06 3.63
CA GLY A 113 -10.97 6.30 4.62
C GLY A 113 -10.77 5.58 5.95
N LEU A 114 -9.90 4.56 6.01
CA LEU A 114 -9.64 3.76 7.21
C LEU A 114 -8.39 4.20 7.99
N VAL A 115 -7.53 5.04 7.43
CA VAL A 115 -6.19 5.31 7.96
C VAL A 115 -6.11 6.69 8.61
N ASP A 116 -5.27 6.81 9.63
CA ASP A 116 -4.91 8.08 10.27
C ASP A 116 -3.88 8.84 9.41
N GLU A 117 -3.02 8.12 8.69
CA GLU A 117 -2.01 8.67 7.79
C GLU A 117 -1.71 7.69 6.64
N LEU A 118 -1.24 8.23 5.50
CA LEU A 118 -0.90 7.48 4.30
C LEU A 118 0.59 7.61 3.98
N LEU A 119 1.29 6.49 3.88
CA LEU A 119 2.63 6.42 3.30
C LEU A 119 2.52 6.32 1.77
N ALA A 120 3.21 7.20 1.05
CA ALA A 120 3.19 7.25 -0.40
C ALA A 120 4.58 6.99 -0.98
N VAL A 121 4.81 5.80 -1.55
CA VAL A 121 6.02 5.51 -2.33
C VAL A 121 5.83 6.06 -3.73
N TRP A 122 6.14 7.35 -3.88
CA TRP A 122 5.73 8.16 -5.03
C TRP A 122 6.83 9.16 -5.43
N ASP A 123 7.10 9.23 -6.72
CA ASP A 123 8.13 10.09 -7.35
C ASP A 123 7.68 11.56 -7.56
N GLY A 124 6.52 11.94 -7.05
CA GLY A 124 5.95 13.27 -7.24
C GLY A 124 5.34 13.51 -8.62
N GLN A 125 5.37 12.52 -9.53
CA GLN A 125 4.88 12.68 -10.90
C GLN A 125 3.38 12.34 -11.04
N PRO A 126 2.67 12.92 -12.02
CA PRO A 126 1.27 12.58 -12.29
C PRO A 126 1.05 11.09 -12.55
N ALA A 127 -0.18 10.62 -12.34
CA ALA A 127 -0.54 9.24 -12.63
C ALA A 127 -0.38 8.94 -14.14
N ARG A 128 0.11 7.74 -14.47
CA ARG A 128 0.18 7.26 -15.87
C ARG A 128 -1.17 6.71 -16.36
N GLY A 129 -2.14 6.57 -15.47
CA GLY A 129 -3.49 6.08 -15.71
C GLY A 129 -4.31 6.14 -14.41
N TYR A 130 -5.64 6.11 -14.53
CA TYR A 130 -6.54 6.24 -13.38
C TYR A 130 -6.34 5.13 -12.34
N GLY A 131 -6.47 5.48 -11.06
CA GLY A 131 -6.28 4.56 -9.93
C GLY A 131 -4.81 4.28 -9.61
N GLY A 132 -3.89 5.11 -10.14
CA GLY A 132 -2.47 5.03 -9.80
C GLY A 132 -2.13 5.78 -8.51
N THR A 133 -0.90 5.58 -8.01
CA THR A 133 -0.39 6.19 -6.77
C THR A 133 -0.67 7.70 -6.65
N ALA A 134 -0.50 8.47 -7.73
CA ALA A 134 -0.73 9.91 -7.68
C ALA A 134 -2.21 10.29 -7.52
N ASP A 135 -3.14 9.48 -8.05
CA ASP A 135 -4.57 9.69 -7.85
C ASP A 135 -4.97 9.39 -6.40
N VAL A 136 -4.37 8.35 -5.80
CA VAL A 136 -4.57 8.02 -4.38
C VAL A 136 -4.03 9.13 -3.48
N VAL A 137 -2.84 9.66 -3.77
CA VAL A 137 -2.27 10.82 -3.06
C VAL A 137 -3.18 12.04 -3.20
N THR A 138 -3.69 12.30 -4.41
CA THR A 138 -4.63 13.41 -4.66
C THR A 138 -5.91 13.23 -3.84
N TYR A 139 -6.48 12.03 -3.81
CA TYR A 139 -7.68 11.71 -3.04
C TYR A 139 -7.44 11.88 -1.54
N ALA A 140 -6.33 11.38 -1.00
CA ALA A 140 -5.97 11.53 0.41
C ALA A 140 -5.86 13.02 0.82
N HIS A 141 -5.26 13.87 -0.02
CA HIS A 141 -5.23 15.30 0.22
C HIS A 141 -6.64 15.93 0.21
N GLN A 142 -7.52 15.50 -0.69
CA GLN A 142 -8.90 16.00 -0.76
C GLN A 142 -9.73 15.60 0.45
N THR A 143 -9.49 14.42 1.03
CA THR A 143 -10.18 13.94 2.23
C THR A 143 -9.52 14.39 3.54
N GLY A 144 -8.40 15.11 3.46
CA GLY A 144 -7.67 15.63 4.63
C GLY A 144 -6.81 14.60 5.34
N THR A 145 -6.56 13.45 4.73
CA THR A 145 -5.66 12.41 5.25
C THR A 145 -4.20 12.86 5.07
N PRO A 146 -3.39 12.96 6.14
CA PRO A 146 -1.96 13.26 6.05
C PRO A 146 -1.22 12.27 5.13
N VAL A 147 -0.37 12.78 4.25
CA VAL A 147 0.44 11.97 3.32
C VAL A 147 1.92 12.17 3.60
N HIS A 148 2.65 11.07 3.82
CA HIS A 148 4.10 11.04 3.98
C HIS A 148 4.75 10.39 2.77
N VAL A 149 5.44 11.19 1.97
CA VAL A 149 6.11 10.70 0.75
C VAL A 149 7.43 10.01 1.11
N LEU A 150 7.56 8.75 0.71
CA LEU A 150 8.74 7.92 0.89
C LEU A 150 9.44 7.72 -0.46
N TRP A 151 10.22 8.72 -0.85
CA TRP A 151 10.99 8.68 -2.10
C TRP A 151 12.43 9.15 -1.86
N PRO A 152 13.45 8.43 -2.36
CA PRO A 152 14.84 8.84 -2.18
C PRO A 152 15.11 10.17 -2.90
N HIS A 153 15.90 11.05 -2.28
CA HIS A 153 16.42 12.23 -2.95
C HIS A 153 17.23 11.80 -4.20
N ASP A 154 16.95 12.43 -5.34
CA ASP A 154 17.56 12.18 -6.66
C ASP A 154 17.24 10.83 -7.36
N ALA A 155 16.29 10.04 -6.84
CA ALA A 155 15.84 8.83 -7.53
C ALA A 155 14.92 9.15 -8.73
N THR A 156 15.19 8.50 -9.85
CA THR A 156 14.28 8.44 -11.00
C THR A 156 13.63 7.05 -11.07
N ARG A 157 12.35 7.04 -11.45
CA ARG A 157 11.53 5.84 -11.57
C ARG A 157 11.77 5.11 -12.88
#